data_AF-A0A3E1ES91-F1
#
_entry.id   AF-A0A3E1ES91-F1
#
_cell.length_a   1.000
_cell.length_b   1.000
_cell.length_c   1.000
_cell.angle_alpha   90.00
_cell.angle_beta   90.00
_cell.angle_gamma   90.00
#
_symmetry.space_group_name_H-M   'P 1'
#
loop_
_entity.id
_entity.type
_entity.pdbx_description
1 polymer ?
#
loop_
_entity_poly.entity_id
_entity_poly.type
_entity_poly.pdbx_seq_one_letter_code
_entity_poly.pdbx_strand_id
1 'polypeptide(L)'
;MKLIVQPQVRPPFFEGWETDKATYRFACDACGSDIRVTFSEMLQAAWGWQDRTAEPERTTIAAAFDIDLARRSIADGMDAVVRSSCPTCGAVHFSHFWFHEYRNSAYQISLRAIASNATPNAD
;
A
#
# COMPACT_ATOMS: atom_id res chain seq x y z
N MET A 1 -11.13 -9.07 5.85
CA MET A 1 -10.21 -8.57 4.80
C MET A 1 -9.66 -9.75 4.02
N LYS A 2 -9.66 -9.69 2.68
CA LYS A 2 -9.22 -10.78 1.79
C LYS A 2 -7.90 -10.38 1.12
N LEU A 3 -6.87 -11.23 1.21
CA LEU A 3 -5.61 -11.02 0.50
C LEU A 3 -5.79 -11.31 -1.00
N ILE A 4 -5.50 -10.31 -1.84
CA ILE A 4 -5.46 -10.41 -3.30
C ILE A 4 -4.03 -10.71 -3.76
N VAL A 5 -3.07 -10.03 -3.13
CA VAL A 5 -1.63 -10.23 -3.37
C VAL A 5 -0.99 -10.56 -2.02
N GLN A 6 -0.37 -11.74 -1.96
CA GLN A 6 0.31 -12.23 -0.75
C GLN A 6 1.58 -11.40 -0.46
N PRO A 7 1.90 -11.14 0.83
CA PRO A 7 3.10 -10.41 1.24
C PRO A 7 4.39 -11.02 0.69
N GLN A 8 5.07 -10.29 -0.19
CA GLN A 8 6.43 -10.60 -0.67
C GLN A 8 7.03 -9.35 -1.33
N VAL A 9 8.36 -9.19 -1.42
CA VAL A 9 8.95 -8.09 -2.22
C VAL A 9 8.58 -8.26 -3.70
N ARG A 10 7.93 -7.28 -4.31
CA ARG A 10 7.60 -7.29 -5.75
C ARG A 10 7.95 -5.96 -6.42
N PRO A 11 8.21 -5.98 -7.74
CA PRO A 11 8.05 -4.79 -8.56
C PRO A 11 6.64 -4.17 -8.40
N PRO A 12 6.47 -2.87 -8.68
CA PRO A 12 7.47 -1.96 -9.22
C PRO A 12 8.54 -1.61 -8.18
N PHE A 13 9.78 -1.47 -8.65
CA PHE A 13 10.82 -0.76 -7.92
C PHE A 13 10.88 0.65 -8.50
N PHE A 14 10.52 1.64 -7.71
CA PHE A 14 10.76 3.03 -8.06
C PHE A 14 12.10 3.42 -7.44
N GLU A 15 13.03 3.88 -8.27
CA GLU A 15 14.37 4.31 -7.85
C GLU A 15 14.58 5.79 -8.24
N GLY A 16 15.14 6.58 -7.32
CA GLY A 16 15.61 7.93 -7.61
C GLY A 16 14.68 9.06 -7.14
N TRP A 17 14.75 10.17 -7.86
CA TRP A 17 14.31 11.52 -7.50
C TRP A 17 13.13 11.99 -8.36
N GLU A 18 12.86 11.30 -9.48
CA GLU A 18 11.75 11.57 -10.41
C GLU A 18 10.44 10.93 -9.94
N THR A 19 10.01 11.33 -8.75
CA THR A 19 8.98 10.61 -8.02
C THR A 19 7.55 11.08 -8.34
N ASP A 20 7.40 12.29 -8.87
CA ASP A 20 6.12 12.97 -9.12
C ASP A 20 5.21 12.22 -10.13
N LYS A 21 5.79 11.36 -10.97
CA LYS A 21 5.09 10.64 -12.05
C LYS A 21 4.95 9.14 -11.81
N ALA A 22 5.59 8.59 -10.77
CA ALA A 22 5.51 7.18 -10.47
C ALA A 22 4.09 6.79 -10.05
N THR A 23 3.54 5.77 -10.71
CA THR A 23 2.19 5.27 -10.44
C THR A 23 2.19 3.77 -10.44
N TYR A 24 1.55 3.19 -9.44
CA TYR A 24 1.21 1.78 -9.41
C TYR A 24 -0.24 1.59 -9.85
N ARG A 25 -0.48 0.55 -10.65
CA ARG A 25 -1.81 0.21 -11.15
C ARG A 25 -2.11 -1.25 -10.87
N PHE A 26 -3.34 -1.55 -10.48
CA PHE A 26 -3.82 -2.91 -10.31
C PHE A 26 -5.31 -3.00 -10.62
N ALA A 27 -5.76 -4.19 -11.02
CA ALA A 27 -7.18 -4.43 -11.27
C ALA A 27 -7.95 -4.66 -9.95
N CYS A 28 -9.11 -4.04 -9.82
CA CYS A 28 -10.05 -4.31 -8.75
C CYS A 28 -10.50 -5.77 -8.79
N ASP A 29 -10.45 -6.50 -7.67
CA ASP A 29 -10.82 -7.91 -7.61
C ASP A 29 -12.34 -8.16 -7.71
N ALA A 30 -13.16 -7.11 -7.56
CA ALA A 30 -14.61 -7.21 -7.65
C ALA A 30 -15.15 -6.94 -9.08
N CYS A 31 -14.62 -5.93 -9.78
CA CYS A 31 -15.15 -5.49 -11.08
C CYS A 31 -14.11 -5.35 -12.19
N GLY A 32 -12.84 -5.62 -11.93
CA GLY A 32 -11.76 -5.57 -12.92
C GLY A 32 -11.29 -4.18 -13.33
N SER A 33 -11.91 -3.10 -12.83
CA SER A 33 -11.50 -1.72 -13.16
C SER A 33 -10.08 -1.40 -12.67
N ASP A 34 -9.39 -0.52 -13.38
CA ASP A 34 -8.05 -0.04 -12.99
C ASP A 34 -8.11 0.84 -11.74
N ILE A 35 -7.31 0.50 -10.74
CA ILE A 35 -7.06 1.32 -9.55
C ILE A 35 -5.64 1.83 -9.63
N ARG A 36 -5.48 3.15 -9.46
CA ARG A 36 -4.19 3.83 -9.51
C ARG A 36 -3.81 4.33 -8.13
N VAL A 37 -2.56 4.09 -7.75
CA VAL A 37 -1.91 4.68 -6.58
C VAL A 37 -0.73 5.50 -7.09
N THR A 38 -0.69 6.78 -6.73
CA THR A 38 0.40 7.69 -7.07
C THR A 38 1.52 7.62 -6.04
N PHE A 39 2.73 7.96 -6.44
CA PHE A 39 3.86 8.05 -5.52
C PHE A 39 3.60 8.98 -4.33
N SER A 40 2.94 10.13 -4.56
CA SER A 40 2.61 11.06 -3.48
C SER A 40 1.75 10.39 -2.41
N GLU A 41 0.76 9.58 -2.80
CA GLU A 41 -0.06 8.81 -1.86
C GLU A 41 0.76 7.75 -1.12
N MET A 42 1.68 7.07 -1.81
CA MET A 42 2.57 6.08 -1.17
C MET A 42 3.49 6.75 -0.14
N LEU A 43 4.10 7.89 -0.49
CA LEU A 43 5.02 8.63 0.37
C LEU A 43 4.28 9.21 1.58
N GLN A 44 3.11 9.83 1.37
CA GLN A 44 2.28 10.32 2.48
C GLN A 44 1.86 9.18 3.41
N ALA A 45 1.56 8.00 2.87
CA ALA A 45 1.24 6.83 3.67
C ALA A 45 2.43 6.41 4.53
N ALA A 46 3.65 6.32 3.98
CA ALA A 46 4.85 5.94 4.73
C ALA A 46 5.01 6.76 6.03
N TRP A 47 4.75 8.06 5.96
CA TRP A 47 4.92 8.97 7.10
C TRP A 47 3.68 9.15 7.99
N GLY A 48 2.53 8.54 7.68
CA GLY A 48 1.28 8.94 8.36
C GLY A 48 0.15 7.92 8.40
N TRP A 49 0.28 6.74 7.79
CA TRP A 49 -0.83 5.78 7.78
C TRP A 49 -1.16 5.29 9.19
N GLN A 50 -0.15 5.01 10.03
CA GLN A 50 -0.36 4.54 11.39
C GLN A 50 -1.13 5.55 12.24
N ASP A 51 -0.88 6.85 12.07
CA ASP A 51 -1.51 7.91 12.84
C ASP A 51 -2.91 8.28 12.31
N ARG A 52 -3.17 8.02 11.03
CA ARG A 52 -4.44 8.37 10.35
C ARG A 52 -5.45 7.23 10.33
N THR A 53 -5.04 6.01 10.67
CA THR A 53 -5.91 4.82 10.73
C THR A 53 -6.29 4.53 12.18
N ALA A 54 -7.58 4.31 12.43
CA ALA A 54 -8.08 3.96 13.76
C ALA A 54 -7.45 2.65 14.26
N GLU A 55 -7.18 2.56 15.55
CA GLU A 55 -6.43 1.44 16.15
C GLU A 55 -6.97 0.04 15.80
N PRO A 56 -8.29 -0.24 15.81
CA PRO A 56 -8.81 -1.55 15.44
C PRO A 56 -8.54 -1.93 13.98
N GLU A 57 -8.66 -0.96 13.06
CA GLU A 57 -8.39 -1.16 11.63
C GLU A 57 -6.89 -1.33 11.38
N ARG A 58 -6.06 -0.50 12.05
CA ARG A 58 -4.60 -0.57 11.98
C ARG A 58 -4.07 -1.94 12.40
N THR A 59 -4.54 -2.47 13.53
CA THR A 59 -4.14 -3.80 14.02
C THR A 59 -4.58 -4.92 13.06
N THR A 60 -5.78 -4.81 12.49
CA THR A 60 -6.29 -5.78 11.50
C THR A 60 -5.44 -5.80 10.23
N ILE A 61 -5.08 -4.61 9.73
CA ILE A 61 -4.21 -4.45 8.55
C ILE A 61 -2.82 -5.00 8.84
N ALA A 62 -2.23 -4.64 9.99
CA ALA A 62 -0.90 -5.07 10.36
C ALA A 62 -0.80 -6.60 10.46
N ALA A 63 -1.79 -7.25 11.09
CA ALA A 63 -1.86 -8.70 11.17
C ALA A 63 -1.98 -9.37 9.79
N ALA A 64 -2.77 -8.79 8.88
CA ALA A 64 -2.98 -9.37 7.56
C ALA A 64 -1.77 -9.20 6.61
N PHE A 65 -0.98 -8.15 6.80
CA PHE A 65 0.18 -7.84 5.97
C PHE A 65 1.53 -8.21 6.59
N ASP A 66 1.53 -8.80 7.79
CA ASP A 66 2.74 -9.12 8.55
C ASP A 66 3.63 -7.89 8.82
N ILE A 67 2.98 -6.77 9.22
CA ILE A 67 3.66 -5.51 9.52
C ILE A 67 3.99 -5.43 11.01
N ASP A 68 5.25 -5.13 11.32
CA ASP A 68 5.68 -4.78 12.67
C ASP A 68 5.40 -3.29 12.96
N LEU A 69 4.37 -3.02 13.77
CA LEU A 69 3.96 -1.66 14.15
C LEU A 69 5.01 -0.92 15.00
N ALA A 70 5.99 -1.63 15.59
CA ALA A 70 7.08 -1.00 16.34
C ALA A 70 8.18 -0.44 15.42
N ARG A 71 8.24 -0.89 14.16
CA ARG A 71 9.25 -0.45 13.19
C ARG A 71 8.86 0.89 12.58
N ARG A 72 9.62 1.95 12.90
CA ARG A 72 9.39 3.33 12.41
C ARG A 72 10.59 3.94 11.66
N SER A 73 11.65 3.16 11.44
CA SER A 73 12.89 3.63 10.79
C SER A 73 12.81 3.48 9.28
N ILE A 74 12.97 4.58 8.54
CA ILE A 74 13.08 4.53 7.06
C ILE A 74 14.42 3.98 6.58
N ALA A 75 15.48 4.09 7.41
CA ALA A 75 16.82 3.60 7.09
C ALA A 75 16.86 2.07 7.02
N ASP A 76 16.08 1.40 7.86
CA ASP A 76 15.91 -0.06 7.82
C ASP A 76 14.72 -0.48 6.95
N GLY A 77 14.01 0.51 6.41
CA GLY A 77 12.81 0.35 5.62
C GLY A 77 11.52 0.44 6.44
N MET A 78 10.56 1.11 5.82
CA MET A 78 9.32 1.59 6.41
C MET A 78 8.11 1.02 5.67
N ASP A 79 7.15 0.52 6.45
CA ASP A 79 5.88 0.03 5.93
C ASP A 79 4.92 1.19 5.68
N ALA A 80 4.31 1.20 4.50
CA ALA A 80 3.34 2.18 4.08
C ALA A 80 2.07 1.46 3.62
N VAL A 81 0.92 1.86 4.16
CA VAL A 81 -0.37 1.32 3.71
C VAL A 81 -1.20 2.43 3.08
N VAL A 82 -1.51 2.26 1.80
CA VAL A 82 -2.40 3.16 1.06
C VAL A 82 -3.79 2.54 1.01
N ARG A 83 -4.80 3.29 1.45
CA ARG A 83 -6.21 2.96 1.29
C ARG A 83 -6.74 3.60 0.01
N SER A 84 -7.27 2.78 -0.90
CA SER A 84 -7.84 3.24 -2.17
C SER A 84 -9.23 2.67 -2.37
N SER A 85 -10.14 3.47 -2.90
CA SER A 85 -11.47 3.01 -3.29
C SER A 85 -11.54 2.80 -4.80
N CYS A 86 -12.11 1.67 -5.22
CA CYS A 86 -12.40 1.41 -6.62
C CYS A 86 -13.36 2.49 -7.16
N PRO A 87 -13.03 3.20 -8.25
CA PRO A 87 -13.87 4.27 -8.78
C PRO A 87 -15.18 3.75 -9.38
N THR A 88 -15.24 2.46 -9.72
CA THR A 88 -16.41 1.85 -10.40
C THR A 88 -17.38 1.19 -9.42
N CYS A 89 -16.90 0.35 -8.49
CA CYS A 89 -17.76 -0.42 -7.59
C CYS A 89 -17.67 0.00 -6.11
N GLY A 90 -16.80 0.96 -5.77
CA GLY A 90 -16.63 1.43 -4.39
C GLY A 90 -15.90 0.45 -3.45
N ALA A 91 -15.47 -0.72 -3.94
CA ALA A 91 -14.67 -1.66 -3.16
C ALA A 91 -13.42 -0.98 -2.59
N VAL A 92 -13.16 -1.21 -1.30
CA VAL A 92 -11.99 -0.64 -0.61
C VAL A 92 -10.83 -1.61 -0.67
N HIS A 93 -9.67 -1.09 -1.06
CA HIS A 93 -8.41 -1.81 -1.16
C HIS A 93 -7.36 -1.18 -0.25
N PHE A 94 -6.49 -2.02 0.29
CA PHE A 94 -5.32 -1.63 1.03
C PHE A 94 -4.10 -2.16 0.30
N SER A 95 -3.21 -1.26 -0.12
CA SER A 95 -1.96 -1.59 -0.78
C SER A 95 -0.83 -1.36 0.21
N HIS A 96 -0.08 -2.43 0.51
CA HIS A 96 1.11 -2.37 1.35
C HIS A 96 2.34 -2.19 0.48
N PHE A 97 3.05 -1.10 0.71
CA PHE A 97 4.33 -0.77 0.11
C PHE A 97 5.42 -0.78 1.18
N TRP A 98 6.61 -1.21 0.77
CA TRP A 98 7.81 -1.11 1.59
C TRP A 98 8.75 -0.09 0.97
N PHE A 99 9.11 0.91 1.77
CA PHE A 99 10.03 1.98 1.42
C PHE A 99 11.39 1.70 2.03
N HIS A 100 12.46 1.94 1.31
CA HIS A 100 13.82 1.87 1.84
C HIS A 100 14.68 2.96 1.25
N GLU A 101 15.21 3.83 2.11
CA GLU A 101 16.13 4.89 1.70
C GLU A 101 17.56 4.36 1.78
N TYR A 102 18.22 4.22 0.63
CA TYR A 102 19.58 3.69 0.60
C TYR A 102 20.65 4.78 0.56
N ARG A 103 20.43 5.92 -0.13
CA ARG A 103 21.33 7.10 -0.15
C ARG A 103 20.62 8.39 -0.58
N ASN A 104 20.95 9.52 0.05
CA ASN A 104 20.62 10.89 -0.42
C ASN A 104 19.18 11.08 -0.92
N SER A 105 18.18 10.63 -0.15
CA SER A 105 16.76 10.71 -0.53
C SER A 105 16.40 9.94 -1.81
N ALA A 106 17.22 8.97 -2.21
CA ALA A 106 16.84 7.95 -3.17
C ALA A 106 16.14 6.80 -2.42
N TYR A 107 14.89 6.59 -2.78
CA TYR A 107 14.05 5.55 -2.22
C TYR A 107 14.00 4.37 -3.19
N GLN A 108 13.94 3.16 -2.63
CA GLN A 108 13.40 1.99 -3.29
C GLN A 108 12.02 1.73 -2.69
N ILE A 109 11.00 1.71 -3.54
CA ILE A 109 9.63 1.37 -3.14
C ILE A 109 9.29 0.05 -3.77
N SER A 110 8.72 -0.88 -3.00
CA SER A 110 8.24 -2.16 -3.52
C SER A 110 6.82 -2.42 -3.06
N LEU A 111 6.00 -3.01 -3.93
CA LEU A 111 4.72 -3.55 -3.50
C LEU A 111 4.97 -4.83 -2.70
N ARG A 112 4.31 -4.95 -1.55
CA ARG A 112 4.36 -6.13 -0.70
C ARG A 112 3.11 -6.97 -0.79
N ALA A 113 1.96 -6.34 -0.54
CA ALA A 113 0.67 -7.02 -0.47
C ALA A 113 -0.47 -6.11 -0.93
N ILE A 114 -1.59 -6.71 -1.30
CA ILE A 114 -2.85 -6.02 -1.55
C ILE A 114 -3.94 -6.83 -0.89
N ALA A 115 -4.82 -6.15 -0.17
CA ALA A 115 -6.05 -6.74 0.33
C ALA A 115 -7.27 -5.92 -0.05
N SER A 116 -8.44 -6.57 -0.09
CA SER A 116 -9.73 -5.91 -0.23
C SER A 116 -10.64 -6.17 0.96
N ASN A 117 -11.48 -5.18 1.24
CA ASN A 117 -12.69 -5.33 2.06
C ASN A 117 -13.94 -5.46 1.17
N ALA A 118 -13.76 -5.86 -0.09
CA ALA A 118 -14.89 -6.14 -0.97
C ALA A 118 -15.74 -7.26 -0.34
N THR A 119 -16.92 -6.90 0.16
CA THR A 119 -18.05 -7.83 0.09
C THR A 119 -18.35 -7.98 -1.40
N PRO A 120 -18.27 -9.21 -1.97
CA PRO A 120 -18.82 -9.41 -3.30
C PRO A 120 -20.26 -8.88 -3.25
N ASN A 121 -20.62 -7.99 -4.20
CA ASN A 121 -22.03 -7.70 -4.40
C ASN A 121 -22.70 -9.06 -4.61
N ALA A 122 -23.59 -9.41 -3.69
CA ALA A 122 -24.45 -10.55 -3.87
C ALA A 122 -25.39 -10.19 -5.03
N ASP A 123 -25.02 -10.62 -6.23
CA ASP A 123 -25.96 -10.75 -7.35
C ASP A 123 -26.88 -11.95 -7.09
#